data_AF-A0A2P4PNZ2-F1
#
_entry.id   AF-A0A2P4PNZ2-F1
#
_cell.length_a   1.000
_cell.length_b   1.000
_cell.length_c   1.000
_cell.angle_alpha   90.00
_cell.angle_beta   90.00
_cell.angle_gamma   90.00
#
_symmetry.space_group_name_H-M   'P 1'
#
loop_
_entity.id
_entity.type
_entity.pdbx_description
1 polymer ?
#
loop_
_entity_poly.entity_id
_entity_poly.type
_entity_poly.pdbx_seq_one_letter_code
_entity_poly.pdbx_strand_id
1 'polypeptide(L)'
;MSFGKNKLINNAINRSYALMDSNVRSSTHKAYEFCKQTILDDESLTENEKSEAIGILTENYDHNKLLFNAGTKRICENCNQKCLATTYCENCVRNYLKENFSNWTSGNVIIDNLIQKCQIKTIVPYLIPEWIPYNNLQNIKYLAKGGFSEIYTASWIDGHFIEWDSERQQLKRFGNQIVILKRLKNVENASQSWIEEVCNLKIKKVNK
;
A
#
# COMPACT_ATOMS: atom_id res chain seq x y z
N MET A 1 -0.81 4.59 7.65
CA MET A 1 -0.39 5.99 7.46
C MET A 1 1.07 6.10 7.88
N SER A 2 2.00 6.12 6.92
CA SER A 2 3.34 6.59 7.19
C SER A 2 3.26 8.10 7.19
N PHE A 3 3.11 8.69 8.37
CA PHE A 3 3.31 10.12 8.57
C PHE A 3 4.70 10.48 8.02
N GLY A 4 4.80 11.52 7.20
CA GLY A 4 6.08 11.96 6.64
C GLY A 4 7.10 12.20 7.78
N LYS A 5 8.40 12.13 7.50
CA LYS A 5 9.42 12.33 8.54
C LYS A 5 9.35 13.73 9.19
N ASN A 6 8.65 14.68 8.57
CA ASN A 6 8.50 16.05 9.03
C ASN A 6 7.34 16.22 10.03
N LYS A 7 7.68 16.54 11.28
CA LYS A 7 6.73 16.80 12.36
C LYS A 7 5.77 17.97 12.07
N LEU A 8 6.23 19.01 11.38
CA LEU A 8 5.40 20.18 11.06
C LEU A 8 4.25 19.81 10.11
N ILE A 9 4.57 19.08 9.04
CA ILE A 9 3.58 18.57 8.08
C ILE A 9 2.53 17.71 8.78
N ASN A 10 2.96 16.77 9.61
CA ASN A 10 2.03 15.90 10.34
C ASN A 10 1.14 16.68 11.32
N ASN A 11 1.71 17.69 11.98
CA ASN A 11 0.95 18.55 12.87
C ASN A 11 -0.11 19.36 12.11
N ALA A 12 0.24 19.92 10.95
CA ALA A 12 -0.70 20.66 10.11
C ALA A 12 -1.85 19.78 9.61
N ILE A 13 -1.55 18.57 9.14
CA ILE A 13 -2.56 17.58 8.76
C ILE A 13 -3.46 17.23 9.96
N ASN A 14 -2.88 16.93 11.11
CA ASN A 14 -3.68 16.59 12.30
C ASN A 14 -4.56 17.76 12.76
N ARG A 15 -4.04 18.99 12.68
CA ARG A 15 -4.80 20.21 12.98
C ARG A 15 -5.97 20.39 12.03
N SER A 16 -5.76 20.20 10.72
CA SER A 16 -6.86 20.33 9.75
C SER A 16 -7.96 19.29 10.01
N TYR A 17 -7.60 18.06 10.37
CA TYR A 17 -8.58 17.06 10.82
C TYR A 17 -9.34 17.47 12.10
N ALA A 18 -8.65 18.09 13.06
CA ALA A 18 -9.26 18.51 14.32
C ALA A 18 -10.26 19.66 14.14
N LEU A 19 -10.06 20.53 13.16
CA LEU A 19 -10.90 21.69 12.88
C LEU A 19 -12.24 21.35 12.19
N MET A 20 -12.41 20.12 11.69
CA MET A 20 -13.65 19.73 11.02
C MET A 20 -14.84 19.58 11.99
N ASP A 21 -15.96 20.19 11.63
CA ASP A 21 -17.26 19.96 12.27
C ASP A 21 -17.91 18.63 11.82
N SER A 22 -19.07 18.30 12.39
CA SER A 22 -19.81 17.07 12.09
C SER A 22 -20.36 17.02 10.66
N ASN A 23 -20.71 18.16 10.06
CA ASN A 23 -21.22 18.25 8.70
C ASN A 23 -20.12 17.97 7.66
N VAL A 24 -18.93 18.51 7.86
CA VAL A 24 -17.76 18.25 7.01
C VAL A 24 -17.35 16.77 7.08
N ARG A 25 -17.35 16.18 8.30
CA ARG A 25 -17.01 14.76 8.51
C ARG A 25 -18.00 13.78 7.88
N SER A 26 -19.21 14.22 7.53
CA SER A 26 -20.25 13.35 6.95
C SER A 26 -19.89 12.77 5.56
N SER A 27 -18.92 13.37 4.86
CA SER A 27 -18.47 12.92 3.55
C SER A 27 -16.95 12.94 3.46
N THR A 28 -16.37 11.82 3.04
CA THR A 28 -14.92 11.71 2.80
C THR A 28 -14.41 12.76 1.81
N HIS A 29 -15.22 13.13 0.80
CA HIS A 29 -14.85 14.16 -0.15
C HIS A 29 -14.88 15.57 0.47
N LYS A 30 -15.94 15.90 1.23
CA LYS A 30 -16.01 17.20 1.94
C LYS A 30 -14.86 17.34 2.94
N ALA A 31 -14.57 16.28 3.69
CA ALA A 31 -13.45 16.25 4.63
C ALA A 31 -12.11 16.46 3.93
N TYR A 32 -11.89 15.80 2.79
CA TYR A 32 -10.68 15.99 1.98
C TYR A 32 -10.52 17.45 1.51
N GLU A 33 -11.55 18.03 0.89
CA GLU A 33 -11.47 19.41 0.37
C GLU A 33 -11.28 20.43 1.50
N PHE A 34 -11.96 20.26 2.64
CA PHE A 34 -11.76 21.12 3.81
C PHE A 34 -10.33 21.04 4.35
N CYS A 35 -9.81 19.83 4.55
CA CYS A 35 -8.45 19.65 5.06
C CYS A 35 -7.41 20.21 4.09
N LYS A 36 -7.62 20.02 2.78
CA LYS A 36 -6.75 20.56 1.72
C LYS A 36 -6.72 22.08 1.77
N GLN A 37 -7.88 22.73 1.84
CA GLN A 37 -7.96 24.19 1.91
C GLN A 37 -7.31 24.72 3.19
N THR A 38 -7.57 24.08 4.34
CA THR A 38 -6.96 24.44 5.63
C THR A 38 -5.43 24.39 5.58
N ILE A 39 -4.85 23.42 4.85
CA ILE A 39 -3.40 23.32 4.66
C ILE A 39 -2.88 24.40 3.72
N LEU A 40 -3.61 24.73 2.65
CA LEU A 40 -3.23 25.79 1.72
C LEU A 40 -3.18 27.16 2.39
N ASP A 41 -4.14 27.42 3.29
CA ASP A 41 -4.26 28.66 4.05
C ASP A 41 -3.33 28.72 5.28
N ASP A 42 -2.55 27.66 5.54
CA ASP A 42 -1.65 27.58 6.67
C ASP A 42 -0.37 28.40 6.43
N GLU A 43 -0.36 29.63 6.94
CA GLU A 43 0.79 30.56 6.83
C GLU A 43 2.06 30.04 7.54
N SER A 44 1.95 29.02 8.40
CA SER A 44 3.12 28.43 9.08
C SER A 44 3.91 27.45 8.22
N LEU A 45 3.38 27.07 7.06
CA LEU A 45 4.03 26.14 6.13
C LEU A 45 4.60 26.86 4.92
N THR A 46 5.76 26.41 4.46
CA THR A 46 6.27 26.75 3.13
C THR A 46 5.45 26.06 2.04
N GLU A 47 5.50 26.58 0.81
CA GLU A 47 4.80 25.97 -0.33
C GLU A 47 5.22 24.50 -0.58
N ASN A 48 6.48 24.17 -0.35
CA ASN A 48 6.97 22.79 -0.43
C ASN A 48 6.32 21.89 0.64
N GLU A 49 6.22 22.38 1.88
CA GLU A 49 5.60 21.63 2.97
C GLU A 49 4.09 21.48 2.77
N LYS A 50 3.41 22.51 2.24
CA LYS A 50 2.00 22.42 1.83
C LYS A 50 1.81 21.35 0.75
N SER A 51 2.67 21.35 -0.27
CA SER A 51 2.63 20.37 -1.35
C SER A 51 2.81 18.94 -0.82
N GLU A 52 3.79 18.71 0.06
CA GLU A 52 4.01 17.41 0.69
C GLU A 52 2.82 16.99 1.57
N ALA A 53 2.28 17.92 2.37
CA ALA A 53 1.11 17.66 3.22
C ALA A 53 -0.14 17.29 2.40
N ILE A 54 -0.39 18.00 1.29
CA ILE A 54 -1.49 17.72 0.37
C ILE A 54 -1.27 16.38 -0.36
N GLY A 55 -0.04 16.03 -0.70
CA GLY A 55 0.32 14.72 -1.25
C GLY A 55 -0.13 13.60 -0.31
N ILE A 56 0.29 13.65 0.96
CA ILE A 56 -0.10 12.67 1.99
C ILE A 56 -1.62 12.63 2.17
N LEU A 57 -2.28 13.80 2.20
CA LEU A 57 -3.73 13.87 2.33
C LEU A 57 -4.44 13.20 1.13
N THR A 58 -3.93 13.40 -0.08
CA THR A 58 -4.50 12.85 -1.31
C THR A 58 -4.27 11.35 -1.42
N GLU A 59 -3.12 10.82 -1.00
CA GLU A 59 -2.89 9.37 -0.91
C GLU A 59 -3.89 8.69 0.03
N ASN A 60 -4.16 9.29 1.19
CA ASN A 60 -5.16 8.79 2.12
C ASN A 60 -6.58 8.86 1.52
N TYR A 61 -6.88 9.94 0.80
CA TYR A 61 -8.15 10.10 0.11
C TYR A 61 -8.34 9.01 -0.97
N ASP A 62 -7.33 8.77 -1.79
CA ASP A 62 -7.32 7.72 -2.81
C ASP A 62 -7.48 6.33 -2.20
N HIS A 63 -6.78 6.04 -1.10
CA HIS A 63 -6.94 4.79 -0.37
C HIS A 63 -8.39 4.56 0.06
N ASN A 64 -9.04 5.59 0.62
CA ASN A 64 -10.46 5.49 1.01
C ASN A 64 -11.38 5.28 -0.19
N LYS A 65 -11.17 6.01 -1.30
CA LYS A 65 -11.96 5.85 -2.53
C LYS A 65 -11.89 4.42 -3.05
N LEU A 66 -10.69 3.83 -3.07
CA LEU A 66 -10.46 2.48 -3.54
C LEU A 66 -11.00 1.42 -2.58
N LEU A 67 -10.81 1.60 -1.27
CA LEU A 67 -11.29 0.68 -0.25
C LEU A 67 -12.82 0.58 -0.23
N PHE A 68 -13.51 1.72 -0.30
CA PHE A 68 -14.98 1.78 -0.30
C PHE A 68 -15.58 1.72 -1.71
N ASN A 69 -14.75 1.66 -2.76
CA ASN A 69 -15.16 1.73 -4.16
C ASN A 69 -16.14 2.89 -4.43
N ALA A 70 -15.86 4.06 -3.86
CA ALA A 70 -16.77 5.20 -3.80
C ALA A 70 -16.06 6.52 -4.18
N GLY A 71 -16.84 7.49 -4.64
CA GLY A 71 -16.36 8.80 -5.06
C GLY A 71 -16.23 8.94 -6.59
N THR A 72 -15.79 10.12 -7.02
CA THR A 72 -15.72 10.49 -8.43
C THR A 72 -14.61 9.73 -9.14
N LYS A 73 -14.94 9.13 -10.29
CA LYS A 73 -13.97 8.50 -11.19
C LYS A 73 -13.44 9.52 -12.19
N ARG A 74 -12.18 9.40 -12.57
CA ARG A 74 -11.56 10.14 -13.67
C ARG A 74 -11.17 9.18 -14.80
N ILE A 75 -10.91 9.71 -15.98
CA ILE A 75 -10.33 8.92 -17.08
C ILE A 75 -8.80 8.98 -16.92
N CYS A 76 -8.14 7.82 -16.88
CA CYS A 76 -6.69 7.74 -16.87
C CYS A 76 -6.15 8.01 -18.27
N GLU A 77 -5.15 8.89 -18.38
CA GLU A 77 -4.50 9.23 -19.66
C GLU A 77 -3.65 8.09 -20.25
N ASN A 78 -3.08 7.22 -19.42
CA ASN A 78 -2.23 6.13 -19.89
C ASN A 78 -3.01 4.95 -20.47
N CYS A 79 -4.18 4.63 -19.90
CA CYS A 79 -4.94 3.44 -20.29
C CYS A 79 -6.38 3.73 -20.76
N ASN A 80 -6.81 4.99 -20.77
CA ASN A 80 -8.16 5.44 -21.18
C ASN A 80 -9.31 4.77 -20.42
N GLN A 81 -9.05 4.20 -19.24
CA GLN A 81 -10.07 3.59 -18.40
C GLN A 81 -10.47 4.52 -17.25
N LYS A 82 -11.70 4.35 -16.76
CA LYS A 82 -12.16 5.04 -15.55
C LYS A 82 -11.44 4.48 -14.32
N CYS A 83 -10.78 5.34 -13.56
CA CYS A 83 -10.09 5.00 -12.32
C CYS A 83 -10.57 5.88 -11.15
N LEU A 84 -10.46 5.36 -9.93
CA LEU A 84 -10.87 6.05 -8.71
C LEU A 84 -9.74 6.87 -8.10
N ALA A 85 -8.51 6.37 -8.09
CA ALA A 85 -7.39 7.11 -7.53
C ALA A 85 -7.08 8.37 -8.34
N THR A 86 -6.70 9.43 -7.63
CA THR A 86 -6.32 10.75 -8.15
C THR A 86 -4.85 10.77 -8.51
N THR A 87 -4.00 10.24 -7.61
CA THR A 87 -2.54 10.26 -7.71
C THR A 87 -1.97 9.21 -8.67
N TYR A 88 -2.67 8.10 -8.87
CA TYR A 88 -2.27 7.04 -9.80
C TYR A 88 -3.49 6.36 -10.40
N CYS A 89 -3.27 5.37 -11.28
CA CYS A 89 -4.33 4.55 -11.85
C CYS A 89 -4.23 3.11 -11.36
N GLU A 90 -5.23 2.66 -10.60
CA GLU A 90 -5.27 1.28 -10.10
C GLU A 90 -5.35 0.24 -11.23
N ASN A 91 -5.87 0.60 -12.40
CA ASN A 91 -5.90 -0.29 -13.56
C ASN A 91 -4.52 -0.44 -14.21
N CYS A 92 -3.75 0.65 -14.36
CA CYS A 92 -2.38 0.59 -14.88
C CYS A 92 -1.49 -0.27 -13.98
N VAL A 93 -1.59 -0.10 -12.66
CA VAL A 93 -0.88 -0.95 -11.70
C VAL A 93 -1.25 -2.42 -11.89
N ARG A 94 -2.54 -2.75 -12.00
CA ARG A 94 -2.97 -4.15 -12.22
C ARG A 94 -2.51 -4.72 -13.55
N ASN A 95 -2.47 -3.91 -14.61
CA ASN A 95 -1.98 -4.34 -15.92
C ASN A 95 -0.47 -4.63 -15.87
N TYR A 96 0.31 -3.72 -15.28
CA TYR A 96 1.73 -3.94 -15.02
C TYR A 96 1.98 -5.23 -14.23
N LEU A 97 1.19 -5.48 -13.18
CA LEU A 97 1.30 -6.73 -12.43
C LEU A 97 1.01 -7.96 -13.31
N LYS A 98 -0.08 -7.95 -14.08
CA LYS A 98 -0.44 -9.08 -14.97
C LYS A 98 0.65 -9.40 -15.99
N GLU A 99 1.27 -8.39 -16.57
CA GLU A 99 2.38 -8.55 -17.53
C GLU A 99 3.61 -9.18 -16.89
N ASN A 100 3.79 -9.02 -15.57
CA ASN A 100 4.93 -9.51 -14.81
C ASN A 100 4.63 -10.79 -14.00
N PHE A 101 3.47 -11.43 -14.16
CA PHE A 101 3.12 -12.65 -13.42
C PHE A 101 4.14 -13.78 -13.56
N SER A 102 4.77 -13.91 -14.73
CA SER A 102 5.83 -14.90 -14.95
C SER A 102 7.12 -14.60 -14.19
N ASN A 103 7.36 -13.34 -13.82
CA ASN A 103 8.59 -12.90 -13.17
C ASN A 103 8.58 -13.17 -11.65
N TRP A 104 7.40 -13.42 -11.05
CA TRP A 104 7.23 -13.69 -9.62
C TRP A 104 6.87 -15.14 -9.33
N THR A 105 7.43 -16.08 -10.07
CA THR A 105 7.21 -17.50 -9.82
C THR A 105 8.06 -18.02 -8.65
N SER A 106 7.40 -18.74 -7.75
CA SER A 106 8.03 -19.52 -6.69
C SER A 106 8.47 -20.91 -7.15
N GLY A 107 8.12 -21.30 -8.39
CA GLY A 107 8.17 -22.69 -8.85
C GLY A 107 7.03 -23.56 -8.32
N ASN A 108 6.13 -23.01 -7.47
CA ASN A 108 4.95 -23.70 -6.96
C ASN A 108 3.68 -23.05 -7.49
N VAL A 109 2.96 -23.76 -8.36
CA VAL A 109 1.75 -23.27 -9.04
C VAL A 109 0.65 -22.84 -8.05
N ILE A 110 0.53 -23.48 -6.89
CA ILE A 110 -0.50 -23.11 -5.89
C ILE A 110 -0.18 -21.75 -5.28
N ILE A 111 1.08 -21.53 -4.89
CA ILE A 111 1.56 -20.27 -4.33
C ILE A 111 1.46 -19.15 -5.37
N ASP A 112 1.91 -19.41 -6.60
CA ASP A 112 1.91 -18.43 -7.68
C ASP A 112 0.47 -17.97 -8.00
N ASN A 113 -0.46 -18.93 -8.11
CA ASN A 113 -1.87 -18.62 -8.34
C ASN A 113 -2.48 -17.79 -7.20
N LEU A 114 -2.08 -18.03 -5.94
CA LEU A 114 -2.51 -17.18 -4.83
C LEU A 114 -1.98 -15.77 -5.01
N ILE A 115 -0.66 -15.61 -5.19
CA ILE A 115 0.00 -14.31 -5.31
C ILE A 115 -0.69 -13.49 -6.41
N GLN A 116 -0.89 -14.07 -7.59
CA GLN A 116 -1.58 -13.42 -8.71
C GLN A 116 -3.01 -12.99 -8.36
N LYS A 117 -3.81 -13.87 -7.72
CA LYS A 117 -5.17 -13.53 -7.25
C LYS A 117 -5.15 -12.34 -6.28
N CYS A 118 -4.16 -12.30 -5.41
CA CYS A 118 -4.00 -11.27 -4.40
C CYS A 118 -3.53 -9.94 -5.04
N GLN A 119 -2.61 -9.99 -6.01
CA GLN A 119 -2.14 -8.85 -6.81
C GLN A 119 -3.28 -8.18 -7.59
N ILE A 120 -4.17 -8.95 -8.22
CA ILE A 120 -5.34 -8.42 -8.97
C ILE A 120 -6.29 -7.65 -8.05
N LYS A 121 -6.41 -8.06 -6.79
CA LYS A 121 -7.28 -7.43 -5.79
C LYS A 121 -6.62 -6.26 -5.06
N THR A 122 -5.35 -5.98 -5.32
CA THR A 122 -4.65 -4.91 -4.61
C THR A 122 -5.29 -3.55 -4.91
N ILE A 123 -5.20 -2.67 -3.92
CA ILE A 123 -5.73 -1.31 -3.97
C ILE A 123 -4.66 -0.25 -3.68
N VAL A 124 -3.43 -0.64 -3.35
CA VAL A 124 -2.31 0.29 -3.15
C VAL A 124 -0.98 -0.43 -3.43
N PRO A 125 0.04 0.28 -3.95
CA PRO A 125 1.36 -0.31 -4.26
C PRO A 125 2.01 -1.06 -3.10
N TYR A 126 2.08 -0.45 -1.91
CA TYR A 126 2.75 -1.03 -0.74
C TYR A 126 2.05 -2.25 -0.12
N LEU A 127 0.87 -2.62 -0.61
CA LEU A 127 0.17 -3.84 -0.19
C LEU A 127 0.25 -4.96 -1.23
N ILE A 128 0.95 -4.76 -2.34
CA ILE A 128 1.14 -5.79 -3.38
C ILE A 128 2.00 -6.93 -2.81
N PRO A 129 1.47 -8.16 -2.74
CA PRO A 129 2.29 -9.32 -2.41
C PRO A 129 3.11 -9.74 -3.63
N GLU A 130 4.32 -10.24 -3.38
CA GLU A 130 5.18 -10.82 -4.41
C GLU A 130 5.97 -11.99 -3.82
N TRP A 131 6.43 -12.88 -4.70
CA TRP A 131 7.44 -13.86 -4.33
C TRP A 131 8.81 -13.19 -4.30
N ILE A 132 9.56 -13.41 -3.22
CA ILE A 132 10.90 -12.86 -3.04
C ILE A 132 11.91 -13.99 -3.21
N PRO A 133 12.74 -13.98 -4.26
CA PRO A 133 13.82 -14.94 -4.41
C PRO A 133 14.76 -14.88 -3.20
N TYR A 134 15.20 -16.05 -2.71
CA TYR A 134 16.06 -16.12 -1.53
C TYR A 134 17.37 -15.33 -1.70
N ASN A 135 17.88 -15.22 -2.93
CA ASN A 135 19.08 -14.44 -3.26
C ASN A 135 18.91 -12.93 -3.06
N ASN A 136 17.67 -12.43 -2.98
CA ASN A 136 17.38 -11.01 -2.71
C ASN A 136 17.34 -10.73 -1.20
N LEU A 137 17.54 -11.75 -0.36
CA LEU A 137 17.63 -11.67 1.09
C LEU A 137 19.09 -11.84 1.53
N GLN A 138 19.60 -10.87 2.26
CA GLN A 138 20.96 -10.83 2.79
C GLN A 138 20.95 -10.76 4.32
N ASN A 139 22.11 -11.03 4.94
CA ASN A 139 22.31 -10.87 6.38
C ASN A 139 21.24 -11.59 7.23
N ILE A 140 20.84 -12.79 6.81
CA ILE A 140 19.81 -13.56 7.50
C ILE A 140 20.34 -13.99 8.87
N LYS A 141 19.68 -13.55 9.94
CA LYS A 141 20.07 -13.82 11.33
C LYS A 141 18.90 -14.41 12.09
N TYR A 142 19.15 -15.47 12.83
CA TYR A 142 18.16 -16.04 13.74
C TYR A 142 17.80 -15.04 14.84
N LEU A 143 16.50 -14.88 15.10
CA LEU A 143 15.98 -14.00 16.16
C LEU A 143 15.39 -14.80 17.31
N ALA A 144 14.47 -15.71 17.02
CA ALA A 144 13.75 -16.46 18.04
C ALA A 144 13.08 -17.72 17.46
N LYS A 145 12.64 -18.62 18.34
CA LYS A 145 11.82 -19.79 17.99
C LYS A 145 10.63 -19.84 18.92
N GLY A 146 9.44 -19.93 18.34
CA GLY A 146 8.18 -20.20 19.04
C GLY A 146 7.67 -21.60 18.73
N GLY A 147 6.45 -21.92 19.18
CA GLY A 147 5.86 -23.26 19.05
C GLY A 147 5.92 -23.85 17.64
N PHE A 148 5.52 -23.08 16.61
CA PHE A 148 5.39 -23.58 15.23
C PHE A 148 6.29 -22.90 14.20
N SER A 149 7.15 -21.97 14.62
CA SER A 149 7.96 -21.18 13.68
C SER A 149 9.29 -20.72 14.25
N GLU A 150 10.25 -20.58 13.36
CA GLU A 150 11.52 -19.88 13.59
C GLU A 150 11.42 -18.49 12.97
N ILE A 151 11.86 -17.48 13.71
CA ILE A 151 11.85 -16.08 13.31
C ILE A 151 13.29 -15.66 13.03
N TYR A 152 13.50 -15.00 11.90
CA TYR A 152 14.76 -14.44 11.47
C TYR A 152 14.59 -12.98 11.10
N THR A 153 15.68 -12.22 11.12
CA THR A 153 15.78 -10.91 10.47
C THR A 153 16.61 -11.04 9.21
N ALA A 154 16.34 -10.21 8.20
CA ALA A 154 17.10 -10.17 6.96
C ALA A 154 17.06 -8.76 6.34
N SER A 155 18.01 -8.47 5.45
CA SER A 155 17.97 -7.32 4.55
C SER A 155 17.39 -7.75 3.22
N TRP A 156 16.26 -7.18 2.79
CA TRP A 156 15.72 -7.36 1.45
C TRP A 156 16.19 -6.22 0.56
N ILE A 157 16.99 -6.55 -0.47
CA ILE A 157 17.71 -5.58 -1.32
C ILE A 157 16.77 -4.63 -2.05
N ASP A 158 15.72 -5.19 -2.68
CA ASP A 158 14.82 -4.39 -3.51
C ASP A 158 13.74 -3.69 -2.68
N GLY A 159 13.33 -4.33 -1.58
CA GLY A 159 12.23 -3.86 -0.75
C GLY A 159 10.87 -3.87 -1.43
N HIS A 160 9.86 -3.49 -0.65
CA HIS A 160 8.48 -3.45 -1.10
C HIS A 160 8.23 -2.29 -2.08
N PHE A 161 7.15 -2.40 -2.87
CA PHE A 161 6.71 -1.31 -3.73
C PHE A 161 6.18 -0.13 -2.89
N ILE A 162 6.51 1.10 -3.28
CA ILE A 162 6.06 2.31 -2.57
C ILE A 162 5.00 3.06 -3.33
N GLU A 163 5.20 3.26 -4.63
CA GLU A 163 4.35 4.09 -5.47
C GLU A 163 4.35 3.61 -6.93
N TRP A 164 3.37 4.09 -7.68
CA TRP A 164 3.30 3.92 -9.13
C TRP A 164 3.87 5.16 -9.82
N ASP A 165 4.88 4.97 -10.65
CA ASP A 165 5.43 6.00 -11.52
C ASP A 165 4.59 6.06 -12.81
N SER A 166 3.72 7.08 -12.92
CA SER A 166 2.83 7.21 -14.08
C SER A 166 3.58 7.56 -15.38
N GLU A 167 4.73 8.24 -15.30
CA GLU A 167 5.52 8.62 -16.47
C GLU A 167 6.27 7.40 -17.03
N ARG A 168 6.93 6.65 -16.14
CA ARG A 168 7.70 5.46 -16.51
C ARG A 168 6.84 4.20 -16.61
N GLN A 169 5.59 4.27 -16.19
CA GLN A 169 4.64 3.16 -16.13
C GLN A 169 5.19 1.93 -15.40
N GLN A 170 5.80 2.16 -14.23
CA GLN A 170 6.40 1.11 -13.42
C GLN A 170 6.20 1.35 -11.92
N LEU A 171 6.25 0.29 -11.13
CA LEU A 171 6.25 0.40 -9.68
C LEU A 171 7.63 0.78 -9.16
N LYS A 172 7.71 1.81 -8.32
CA LYS A 172 8.94 2.15 -7.59
C LYS A 172 9.06 1.30 -6.34
N ARG A 173 10.30 0.94 -6.01
CA ARG A 173 10.61 0.15 -4.83
C ARG A 173 11.26 1.00 -3.74
N PHE A 174 11.06 0.61 -2.50
CA PHE A 174 11.68 1.25 -1.34
C PHE A 174 13.22 1.13 -1.35
N GLY A 175 13.74 0.06 -1.95
CA GLY A 175 15.14 -0.32 -1.84
C GLY A 175 15.41 -1.12 -0.56
N ASN A 176 16.67 -1.13 -0.14
CA ASN A 176 17.12 -2.00 0.95
C ASN A 176 16.33 -1.75 2.25
N GLN A 177 15.68 -2.79 2.75
CA GLN A 177 14.91 -2.74 3.99
C GLN A 177 15.14 -3.94 4.89
N ILE A 178 15.05 -3.73 6.20
CA ILE A 178 15.08 -4.82 7.18
C ILE A 178 13.69 -5.45 7.24
N VAL A 179 13.65 -6.77 7.11
CA VAL A 179 12.43 -7.57 7.18
C VAL A 179 12.52 -8.66 8.23
N ILE A 180 11.35 -9.11 8.68
CA ILE A 180 11.21 -10.30 9.51
C ILE A 180 10.81 -11.47 8.62
N LEU A 181 11.59 -12.55 8.68
CA LEU A 181 11.26 -13.81 8.01
C LEU A 181 10.71 -14.78 9.05
N LYS A 182 9.52 -15.33 8.79
CA LYS A 182 8.91 -16.38 9.61
C LYS A 182 8.97 -17.70 8.87
N ARG A 183 9.87 -18.58 9.29
CA ARG A 183 9.99 -19.94 8.76
C ARG A 183 9.01 -20.87 9.47
N LEU A 184 8.19 -21.58 8.72
CA LEU A 184 7.19 -22.53 9.23
C LEU A 184 7.78 -23.95 9.28
N LYS A 185 7.47 -24.73 10.33
CA LYS A 185 8.04 -26.08 10.52
C LYS A 185 7.31 -27.22 9.78
N ASN A 186 6.06 -27.04 9.33
CA ASN A 186 5.27 -28.06 8.63
C ASN A 186 4.42 -27.42 7.51
N VAL A 187 4.99 -27.27 6.30
CA VAL A 187 4.35 -26.54 5.18
C VAL A 187 3.24 -27.37 4.51
N GLU A 188 3.27 -28.70 4.63
CA GLU A 188 2.37 -29.62 3.91
C GLU A 188 0.89 -29.46 4.30
N ASN A 189 0.57 -29.21 5.58
CA ASN A 189 -0.81 -29.01 6.05
C ASN A 189 -1.22 -27.54 6.17
N ALA A 190 -0.26 -26.60 6.05
CA ALA A 190 -0.50 -25.17 6.19
C ALA A 190 -0.80 -24.48 4.84
N SER A 191 -0.55 -25.16 3.72
CA SER A 191 -0.42 -24.52 2.41
C SER A 191 -1.68 -23.83 1.89
N GLN A 192 -2.89 -24.23 2.26
CA GLN A 192 -4.11 -23.58 1.75
C GLN A 192 -4.70 -22.57 2.74
N SER A 193 -4.90 -22.98 4.00
CA SER A 193 -5.59 -22.17 5.02
C SER A 193 -4.78 -20.96 5.50
N TRP A 194 -3.46 -21.08 5.62
CA TRP A 194 -2.58 -19.95 5.98
C TRP A 194 -2.40 -18.99 4.79
N ILE A 195 -2.34 -19.52 3.58
CA ILE A 195 -2.28 -18.76 2.33
C ILE A 195 -3.56 -17.93 2.15
N GLU A 196 -4.73 -18.51 2.45
CA GLU A 196 -5.99 -17.77 2.49
C GLU A 196 -6.00 -16.70 3.59
N GLU A 197 -5.42 -16.96 4.77
CA GLU A 197 -5.24 -15.95 5.81
C GLU A 197 -4.42 -14.76 5.30
N VAL A 198 -3.30 -14.97 4.59
CA VAL A 198 -2.48 -13.88 4.03
C VAL A 198 -3.28 -12.98 3.06
N CYS A 199 -4.19 -13.54 2.26
CA CYS A 199 -5.06 -12.75 1.39
C CYS A 199 -6.30 -12.16 2.13
N ASN A 200 -6.81 -12.82 3.17
CA ASN A 200 -8.01 -12.41 3.93
C ASN A 200 -7.74 -11.49 5.12
N LEU A 201 -6.49 -11.38 5.59
CA LEU A 201 -6.07 -10.43 6.65
C LEU A 201 -6.35 -8.96 6.29
N LYS A 202 -6.81 -8.68 5.06
CA LYS A 202 -7.16 -7.35 4.57
C LYS A 202 -8.67 -7.05 4.55
N ILE A 203 -9.54 -8.01 4.91
CA ILE A 203 -10.99 -7.77 5.05
C ILE A 203 -11.50 -8.43 6.33
N LYS A 204 -11.16 -7.89 7.50
CA LYS A 204 -12.01 -8.09 8.67
C LYS A 204 -13.21 -7.15 8.55
N LYS A 205 -14.27 -7.61 7.88
CA LYS A 205 -15.61 -7.06 8.17
C LYS A 205 -15.93 -7.47 9.59
N VAL A 206 -15.81 -6.52 10.52
CA VAL A 206 -16.43 -6.63 11.84
C VAL A 206 -17.93 -6.48 11.59
N ASN A 207 -18.63 -7.59 11.38
CA ASN A 207 -20.07 -7.60 11.55
C ASN A 207 -20.33 -7.73 13.05
N LYS A 208 -20.89 -6.67 13.64
CA LYS A 208 -21.67 -6.78 14.87
C LYS A 208 -23.07 -7.29 14.52
#